data_AF-A0A953MTM6-F1
#
_entry.id   AF-A0A953MTM6-F1
#
_cell.length_a   1.000
_cell.length_b   1.000
_cell.length_c   1.000
_cell.angle_alpha   90.00
_cell.angle_beta   90.00
_cell.angle_gamma   90.00
#
_symmetry.space_group_name_H-M   'P 1'
#
loop_
_entity.id
_entity.type
_entity.pdbx_description
1 polymer ?
#
loop_
_entity_poly.entity_id
_entity_poly.type
_entity_poly.pdbx_seq_one_letter_code
_entity_poly.pdbx_strand_id
1 'polypeptide(L)' 'MNTIDYFSLKFENNKLIFLDQTKLPLEEVYIETADYERVAAAIERLEVRGAPLIGVSAAYGLALS' A
#
# COMPACT_ATOMS: atom_id res chain seq x y z
N MET A 1 2.69 -7.64 -25.59
CA MET A 1 2.71 -6.28 -25.00
C MET A 1 2.57 -6.51 -23.50
N ASN A 2 3.63 -6.29 -22.70
CA ASN A 2 3.47 -6.36 -21.25
C ASN A 2 2.70 -5.10 -20.83
N THR A 3 1.45 -5.27 -20.43
CA THR A 3 0.66 -4.17 -19.88
C THR A 3 1.27 -3.77 -18.55
N ILE A 4 1.74 -2.53 -18.44
CA ILE A 4 2.14 -1.97 -17.14
C ILE A 4 0.84 -1.72 -16.38
N ASP A 5 0.64 -2.47 -15.29
CA ASP A 5 -0.54 -2.36 -14.44
C ASP A 5 -0.24 -1.42 -13.27
N TYR A 6 -0.96 -0.31 -13.18
CA TYR A 6 -0.78 0.70 -12.14
C TYR A 6 -1.88 0.55 -11.09
N PHE A 7 -1.47 0.44 -9.83
CA PHE A 7 -2.39 0.37 -8.70
C PHE A 7 -1.83 1.14 -7.50
N SER A 8 -2.73 1.70 -6.69
CA SER A 8 -2.36 2.33 -5.41
C SER A 8 -2.20 1.29 -4.30
N LEU A 9 -2.98 0.21 -4.36
CA LEU A 9 -2.97 -0.89 -3.41
C LEU A 9 -3.47 -2.17 -4.09
N LYS A 10 -2.81 -3.29 -3.81
CA LYS A 10 -3.14 -4.62 -4.28
C LYS A 10 -2.96 -5.60 -3.11
N PHE A 11 -3.88 -6.54 -2.98
CA PHE A 11 -3.73 -7.65 -2.04
C PHE A 11 -3.57 -8.95 -2.83
N GLU A 12 -2.45 -9.64 -2.64
CA GLU A 12 -2.12 -10.86 -3.39
C GLU A 12 -1.22 -11.75 -2.52
N ASN A 13 -1.41 -13.07 -2.59
CA ASN A 13 -0.58 -14.05 -1.86
C ASN A 13 -0.45 -13.76 -0.35
N ASN A 14 -1.55 -13.33 0.30
CA ASN A 14 -1.58 -12.91 1.71
C ASN A 14 -0.63 -11.76 2.04
N LYS A 15 -0.38 -10.87 1.08
CA LYS A 15 0.43 -9.67 1.27
C LYS A 15 -0.26 -8.46 0.70
N LEU A 16 -0.09 -7.33 1.38
CA LEU A 16 -0.50 -6.03 0.92
C LEU A 16 0.66 -5.38 0.16
N ILE A 17 0.40 -4.96 -1.06
CA ILE A 17 1.34 -4.25 -1.93
C ILE A 17 0.76 -2.85 -2.16
N PHE A 18 1.51 -1.79 -1.88
CA PHE A 18 1.05 -0.42 -2.08
C PHE A 18 2.14 0.47 -2.63
N LEU A 19 1.72 1.53 -3.34
CA LEU A 19 2.62 2.53 -3.90
C LEU A 19 3.01 3.55 -2.82
N ASP A 20 4.31 3.78 -2.63
CA ASP A 20 4.81 4.83 -1.73
C ASP A 20 4.60 6.22 -2.35
N GLN A 21 3.54 6.89 -1.91
CA GLN A 21 3.17 8.21 -2.41
C GLN A 21 4.14 9.33 -1.97
N THR A 22 5.12 9.07 -1.09
CA THR A 22 6.14 10.05 -0.70
C THR A 22 7.26 10.17 -1.73
N LYS A 23 7.42 9.15 -2.59
CA LYS A 23 8.46 9.10 -3.63
C LYS A 23 8.02 9.68 -4.96
N LEU A 24 6.71 9.75 -5.18
CA LEU A 24 6.15 10.40 -6.36
C LEU A 24 6.41 11.91 -6.34
N PRO A 25 6.64 12.55 -7.52
CA PRO A 25 6.66 11.94 -8.86
C PRO A 25 8.04 11.42 -9.30
N LEU A 26 9.05 11.45 -8.41
CA LEU A 26 10.44 11.17 -8.79
C LEU A 26 10.69 9.67 -9.01
N GLU A 27 10.13 8.83 -8.14
CA GLU A 27 10.31 7.38 -8.18
C GLU A 27 8.99 6.66 -7.89
N GLU A 28 8.76 5.57 -8.62
CA GLU A 28 7.65 4.65 -8.40
C GLU A 28 8.15 3.45 -7.60
N VAL A 29 7.85 3.44 -6.30
CA VAL A 29 8.31 2.40 -5.37
C VAL A 29 7.11 1.67 -4.78
N TYR A 30 7.05 0.36 -4.98
CA TYR A 30 6.06 -0.53 -4.39
C TYR A 30 6.60 -1.20 -3.13
N ILE A 31 5.81 -1.15 -2.07
CA ILE A 31 6.12 -1.78 -0.78
C ILE A 31 5.20 -2.98 -0.60
N GLU A 32 5.78 -4.13 -0.30
CA GLU A 32 5.07 -5.39 -0.03
C GLU A 32 5.23 -5.76 1.45
N THR A 33 4.12 -6.04 2.13
CA THR A 33 4.12 -6.44 3.54
C THR A 33 3.01 -7.44 3.86
N ALA A 34 3.28 -8.37 4.77
CA ALA A 34 2.28 -9.22 5.43
C ALA A 34 1.99 -8.77 6.87
N ASP A 35 2.67 -7.72 7.33
CA ASP A 35 2.62 -7.24 8.72
C ASP A 35 1.72 -6.01 8.84
N TYR A 36 0.72 -6.08 9.71
CA TYR A 36 -0.22 -4.99 9.96
C TYR A 36 0.44 -3.77 10.62
N GLU A 37 1.50 -3.96 11.43
CA GLU A 37 2.24 -2.84 12.05
C GLU A 37 2.92 -2.00 10.98
N ARG A 38 3.47 -2.66 9.95
CA ARG A 38 4.03 -1.99 8.78
C ARG A 38 2.98 -1.19 8.01
N VAL A 39 1.74 -1.69 7.93
CA VAL A 39 0.61 -0.96 7.29
C VAL A 39 0.23 0.27 8.10
N ALA A 40 0.15 0.16 9.43
CA ALA A 40 -0.10 1.31 10.30
C ALA A 40 0.98 2.38 10.15
N ALA A 41 2.26 1.98 10.15
CA ALA A 41 3.38 2.89 9.92
C ALA A 41 3.32 3.58 8.54
N ALA A 42 2.83 2.88 7.50
CA ALA A 42 2.68 3.45 6.16
C ALA A 42 1.65 4.59 6.12
N ILE A 43 0.55 4.44 6.87
CA ILE A 43 -0.49 5.48 6.98
C ILE A 43 0.05 6.69 7.75
N GLU A 44 0.72 6.46 8.88
CA GLU A 44 1.30 7.52 9.72
C GLU A 44 2.37 8.34 8.99
N ARG A 45 3.18 7.67 8.15
CA ARG A 45 4.26 8.29 7.36
C ARG A 45 3.78 8.90 6.04
N LEU A 46 2.48 8.83 5.74
CA LEU A 46 1.89 9.30 4.48
C LEU A 46 2.44 8.61 3.21
N GLU A 47 3.03 7.41 3.38
CA GLU A 47 3.33 6.49 2.27
C GLU A 47 2.01 6.05 1.62
N VAL A 48 0.99 5.83 2.46
CA VAL A 48 -0.40 5.62 2.06
C VAL A 48 -1.26 6.78 2.55
N ARG A 49 -1.89 7.51 1.63
CA ARG A 49 -2.75 8.66 1.96
C ARG A 49 -3.96 8.77 1.04
N GLY A 50 -4.93 9.58 1.49
CA GLY A 50 -6.25 9.74 0.88
C GLY A 50 -7.29 8.93 1.65
N ALA A 51 -8.39 9.56 2.09
CA ALA A 51 -9.36 8.94 3.00
C ALA A 51 -9.88 7.57 2.54
N PRO A 52 -10.23 7.36 1.25
CA PRO A 52 -10.64 6.03 0.77
C PRO A 52 -9.52 4.98 0.87
N LEU A 53 -8.29 5.34 0.50
CA LEU A 53 -7.16 4.42 0.48
C LEU A 53 -6.71 4.04 1.89
N ILE A 54 -6.75 4.99 2.83
CA ILE A 54 -6.51 4.73 4.26
C ILE A 54 -7.50 3.70 4.77
N GLY A 55 -8.80 3.86 4.45
CA GLY A 55 -9.84 2.91 4.87
C GLY A 55 -9.60 1.48 4.36
N VAL A 56 -9.28 1.34 3.06
CA VAL A 56 -8.99 0.03 2.46
C VAL A 56 -7.72 -0.58 3.07
N SER A 57 -6.67 0.22 3.27
CA SER A 57 -5.41 -0.26 3.86
C SER A 57 -5.59 -0.73 5.29
N ALA A 58 -6.35 0.00 6.11
CA ALA A 58 -6.68 -0.40 7.48
C ALA A 58 -7.49 -1.71 7.51
N ALA A 59 -8.46 -1.88 6.59
CA ALA A 59 -9.24 -3.10 6.49
C ALA A 59 -8.36 -4.33 6.16
N TYR A 60 -7.39 -4.17 5.25
CA TYR A 60 -6.43 -5.23 4.95
C TYR A 60 -5.41 -5.46 6.07
N GLY A 61 -5.00 -4.41 6.79
CA GLY A 61 -4.17 -4.55 7.99
C GLY A 61 -4.86 -5.44 9.04
N LEU A 62 -6.17 -5.25 9.26
CA LEU A 62 -6.96 -6.11 10.14
C LEU A 62 -7.04 -7.57 9.64
N ALA A 63 -7.16 -7.77 8.33
CA ALA A 63 -7.20 -9.12 7.74
C ALA A 63 -5.85 -9.87 7.80
N LEU A 64 -4.75 -9.14 7.99
CA LEU A 64 -3.39 -9.68 8.16
C LEU A 64 -3.03 -9.92 9.64
N SER A 65 -3.86 -9.47 10.58
CA SER A 65 -3.62 -9.57 12.04
C SER A 65 -3.82 -10.97 12.59
#